data_AF-Q03702-F1
#
_entry.id   AF-Q03702-F1
#
_cell.length_a   1.000
_cell.length_b   1.000
_cell.length_c   1.000
_cell.angle_alpha   90.00
_cell.angle_beta   90.00
_cell.angle_gamma   90.00
#
_symmetry.space_group_name_H-M   'P 1'
#
loop_
_entity.id
_entity.type
_entity.pdbx_description
1 polymer ?
#
loop_
_entity_poly.entity_id
_entity_poly.type
_entity_poly.pdbx_seq_one_letter_code
_entity_poly.pdbx_strand_id
1 'polypeptide(L)'
;MSTAQKAKILQLIDSCCQNAKSTQLKSLSFVIGAVNGTTKEAKRTYIQEQCEFLEKLRQQKIREGRINILSMDAGVSNFAFSKMQLLNNDPLPKVLDWQKINLEEKFFQNLKKLSLNPAETSELVFNLTEYLFESMPIPDMFTIERQRTRTMSSRHILDPILKVNILEQILFSNLENKMKYTNKIPNTSKLRYMVCSSDPHRMTSYWCIPREETPTSSKKLKSNKHSKDSRIKLVKKILSTSILEGNSTSSTKLVEFIGVWNNRIRNALTKKKSFKLCDILEIQDNSGVRKDDDLADSFLHCLSWMEWLKNYESITELLNSKTLVKTQFGQVFEFCENKVQKLKFLQNTYNND
;
A
#
# COMPACT_ATOMS: atom_id res chain seq x y z
N MET A 1 -22.41 4.42 -10.30
CA MET A 1 -23.57 4.34 -9.40
C MET A 1 -24.21 5.71 -9.23
N SER A 2 -25.50 5.78 -8.86
CA SER A 2 -26.11 7.03 -8.41
C SER A 2 -25.60 7.43 -7.02
N THR A 3 -25.62 8.73 -6.69
CA THR A 3 -25.33 9.25 -5.34
C THR A 3 -26.14 8.53 -4.26
N ALA A 4 -27.36 8.09 -4.58
CA ALA A 4 -28.23 7.33 -3.68
C ALA A 4 -27.68 5.94 -3.33
N GLN A 5 -27.07 5.22 -4.28
CA GLN A 5 -26.49 3.90 -4.01
C GLN A 5 -25.25 4.00 -3.11
N LYS A 6 -24.40 5.00 -3.34
CA LYS A 6 -23.26 5.32 -2.46
C LYS A 6 -23.75 5.58 -1.02
N ALA A 7 -24.74 6.46 -0.87
CA ALA A 7 -25.31 6.80 0.43
C ALA A 7 -25.90 5.57 1.14
N LYS A 8 -26.61 4.71 0.41
CA LYS A 8 -27.19 3.48 0.93
C LYS A 8 -26.13 2.52 1.49
N ILE A 9 -25.04 2.28 0.77
CA ILE A 9 -23.98 1.36 1.21
C ILE A 9 -23.33 1.85 2.50
N LEU A 10 -22.98 3.14 2.56
CA LEU A 10 -22.38 3.73 3.76
C LEU A 10 -23.33 3.68 4.97
N GLN A 11 -24.63 3.87 4.77
CA GLN A 11 -25.64 3.71 5.82
C GLN A 11 -25.76 2.25 6.31
N LEU A 12 -25.70 1.27 5.40
CA LEU A 12 -25.71 -0.14 5.76
C LEU A 12 -24.47 -0.54 6.58
N ILE A 13 -23.31 0.01 6.22
CA ILE A 13 -22.07 -0.21 6.97
C ILE A 13 -22.15 0.41 8.37
N ASP A 14 -22.64 1.65 8.50
CA ASP A 14 -22.81 2.25 9.83
C ASP A 14 -23.80 1.44 10.69
N SER A 15 -24.92 1.01 10.10
CA SER A 15 -25.90 0.14 10.78
C SER A 15 -25.29 -1.19 11.23
N CYS A 16 -24.43 -1.79 10.40
CA CYS A 16 -23.66 -2.98 10.75
C CYS A 16 -22.74 -2.70 11.94
N CYS A 17 -22.04 -1.57 11.93
CA CYS A 17 -21.10 -1.17 12.97
C CYS A 17 -21.76 -0.82 14.32
N GLN A 18 -22.98 -0.25 14.30
CA GLN A 18 -23.76 0.05 15.51
C GLN A 18 -24.04 -1.23 16.32
N ASN A 19 -24.44 -2.28 15.62
CA ASN A 19 -24.83 -3.57 16.20
C ASN A 19 -23.64 -4.50 16.51
N ALA A 20 -22.42 -4.12 16.09
CA ALA A 20 -21.23 -4.95 16.24
C ALA A 20 -20.63 -4.91 17.66
N LYS A 21 -20.02 -6.03 18.04
CA LYS A 21 -19.14 -6.14 19.21
C LYS A 21 -17.79 -5.45 18.95
N SER A 22 -17.07 -5.08 20.00
CA SER A 22 -15.75 -4.41 19.88
C SER A 22 -14.71 -5.23 19.13
N THR A 23 -14.77 -6.57 19.22
CA THR A 23 -13.92 -7.51 18.48
C THR A 23 -14.25 -7.52 16.99
N GLN A 24 -15.53 -7.56 16.64
CA GLN A 24 -16.01 -7.48 15.26
C GLN A 24 -15.60 -6.17 14.59
N LEU A 25 -15.74 -5.04 15.29
CA LEU A 25 -15.25 -3.75 14.80
C LEU A 25 -13.74 -3.75 14.59
N LYS A 26 -12.96 -4.38 15.50
CA LYS A 26 -11.51 -4.50 15.35
C LYS A 26 -11.14 -5.31 14.09
N SER A 27 -11.82 -6.44 13.85
CA SER A 27 -11.60 -7.25 12.65
C SER A 27 -11.98 -6.50 11.38
N LEU A 28 -13.10 -5.77 11.38
CA LEU A 28 -13.51 -4.92 10.27
C LEU A 28 -12.48 -3.80 10.00
N SER A 29 -12.10 -3.02 11.02
CA SER A 29 -11.09 -1.97 10.91
C SER A 29 -9.78 -2.51 10.32
N PHE A 30 -9.34 -3.68 10.79
CA PHE A 30 -8.13 -4.33 10.30
C PHE A 30 -8.23 -4.69 8.81
N VAL A 31 -9.34 -5.30 8.39
CA VAL A 31 -9.54 -5.79 7.02
C VAL A 31 -9.64 -4.66 5.98
N ILE A 32 -10.17 -3.49 6.36
CA ILE A 32 -10.30 -2.33 5.45
C ILE A 32 -9.20 -1.27 5.65
N GLY A 33 -8.25 -1.49 6.56
CA GLY A 33 -7.17 -0.53 6.83
C GLY A 33 -7.62 0.74 7.55
N ALA A 34 -8.67 0.68 8.37
CA ALA A 34 -9.09 1.78 9.23
C ALA A 34 -8.23 1.87 10.50
N VAL A 35 -8.12 3.07 11.08
CA VAL A 35 -7.45 3.27 12.36
C VAL A 35 -8.22 2.54 13.47
N ASN A 36 -7.52 1.77 14.30
CA ASN A 36 -8.13 1.08 15.42
C ASN A 36 -8.28 2.03 16.62
N GLY A 37 -9.47 2.60 16.78
CA GLY A 37 -9.80 3.47 17.92
C GLY A 37 -9.78 2.75 19.27
N THR A 38 -9.59 3.51 20.34
CA THR A 38 -9.58 3.01 21.73
C THR A 38 -10.98 2.75 22.26
N THR A 39 -11.98 3.54 21.84
CA THR A 39 -13.39 3.40 22.22
C THR A 39 -14.22 2.78 21.08
N LYS A 40 -15.40 2.23 21.39
CA LYS A 40 -16.33 1.72 20.36
C LYS A 40 -16.72 2.82 19.37
N GLU A 41 -16.98 4.02 19.88
CA GLU A 41 -17.32 5.19 19.06
C GLU A 41 -16.17 5.59 18.13
N ALA A 42 -14.95 5.73 18.64
CA ALA A 42 -13.79 6.06 17.81
C ALA A 42 -13.54 5.02 16.70
N LYS A 43 -13.69 3.72 17.01
CA LYS A 43 -13.60 2.67 15.98
C LYS A 43 -14.63 2.86 14.88
N ARG A 44 -15.89 3.18 15.24
CA ARG A 44 -16.96 3.41 14.27
C ARG A 44 -16.65 4.61 13.37
N THR A 45 -16.22 5.74 13.96
CA THR A 45 -15.85 6.95 13.21
C THR A 45 -14.73 6.65 12.21
N TYR A 46 -13.64 6.00 12.64
CA TYR A 46 -12.54 5.67 11.73
C TYR A 46 -12.91 4.62 10.66
N ILE A 47 -13.78 3.66 10.98
CA ILE A 47 -14.33 2.74 9.97
C ILE A 47 -15.12 3.54 8.93
N GLN A 48 -15.97 4.47 9.36
CA GLN A 48 -16.81 5.26 8.47
C GLN A 48 -15.96 6.14 7.53
N GLU A 49 -15.00 6.87 8.08
CA GLU A 49 -14.06 7.70 7.29
C GLU A 49 -13.31 6.88 6.24
N GLN A 50 -12.82 5.69 6.64
CA GLN A 50 -12.11 4.79 5.73
C GLN A 50 -13.05 4.22 4.66
N CYS A 51 -14.27 3.82 5.01
CA CYS A 51 -15.28 3.36 4.05
C CYS A 51 -15.65 4.45 3.05
N GLU A 52 -15.80 5.70 3.49
CA GLU A 52 -16.05 6.83 2.58
C GLU A 52 -14.91 7.03 1.58
N PHE A 53 -13.67 6.85 2.01
CA PHE A 53 -12.50 6.93 1.15
C PHE A 53 -12.43 5.75 0.15
N LEU A 54 -12.58 4.52 0.64
CA LEU A 54 -12.59 3.32 -0.20
C LEU A 54 -13.76 3.32 -1.20
N GLU A 55 -14.91 3.88 -0.82
CA GLU A 55 -16.04 4.05 -1.73
C GLU A 55 -15.72 5.02 -2.88
N LYS A 56 -14.96 6.10 -2.62
CA LYS A 56 -14.48 6.99 -3.71
C LYS A 56 -13.61 6.23 -4.70
N LEU A 57 -12.67 5.41 -4.20
CA LEU A 57 -11.81 4.56 -5.03
C LEU A 57 -12.62 3.53 -5.82
N ARG A 58 -13.56 2.84 -5.17
CA ARG A 58 -14.44 1.86 -5.81
C ARG A 58 -15.28 2.49 -6.92
N GLN A 59 -15.87 3.66 -6.69
CA GLN A 59 -16.65 4.37 -7.72
C GLN A 59 -15.77 4.81 -8.90
N GLN A 60 -14.53 5.22 -8.64
CA GLN A 60 -13.56 5.52 -9.69
C GLN A 60 -13.21 4.28 -10.50
N LYS A 61 -12.90 3.17 -9.84
CA LYS A 61 -12.65 1.87 -10.47
C LYS A 61 -13.80 1.41 -11.37
N ILE A 62 -15.03 1.46 -10.85
CA ILE A 62 -16.25 1.10 -11.60
C ILE A 62 -16.38 1.98 -12.86
N ARG A 63 -16.18 3.29 -12.73
CA ARG A 63 -16.33 4.25 -13.82
C ARG A 63 -15.28 4.09 -14.92
N GLU A 64 -14.01 3.92 -14.53
CA GLU A 64 -12.89 3.83 -15.47
C GLU A 64 -12.59 2.39 -15.93
N GLY A 65 -13.29 1.39 -15.38
CA GLY A 65 -13.02 -0.03 -15.60
C GLY A 65 -11.81 -0.58 -14.84
N ARG A 66 -11.05 0.29 -14.18
CA ARG A 66 -9.77 0.01 -13.54
C ARG A 66 -9.40 1.04 -12.48
N ILE A 67 -8.49 0.69 -11.60
CA ILE A 67 -7.85 1.61 -10.64
C ILE A 67 -6.34 1.38 -10.66
N ASN A 68 -5.56 2.45 -10.60
CA ASN A 68 -4.10 2.44 -10.56
C ASN A 68 -3.65 3.17 -9.30
N ILE A 69 -2.88 2.49 -8.47
CA ILE A 69 -2.35 3.04 -7.23
C ILE A 69 -0.84 3.07 -7.34
N LEU A 70 -0.22 4.19 -6.94
CA LEU A 70 1.22 4.35 -6.83
C LEU A 70 1.55 4.67 -5.37
N SER A 71 2.35 3.82 -4.73
CA SER A 71 2.83 4.03 -3.36
C SER A 71 4.32 4.30 -3.34
N MET A 72 4.75 5.26 -2.52
CA MET A 72 6.12 5.75 -2.43
C MET A 72 6.64 5.63 -1.00
N ASP A 73 7.87 5.14 -0.87
CA ASP A 73 8.71 5.30 0.32
C ASP A 73 9.72 6.43 0.03
N ALA A 74 9.59 7.52 0.80
CA ALA A 74 10.34 8.74 0.57
C ALA A 74 11.78 8.59 1.05
N GLY A 75 12.74 8.78 0.13
CA GLY A 75 14.16 8.80 0.43
C GLY A 75 14.90 9.61 -0.62
N VAL A 76 15.93 10.39 -0.24
CA VAL A 76 16.72 11.14 -1.22
C VAL A 76 17.57 10.19 -2.08
N SER A 77 18.33 9.30 -1.42
CA SER A 77 19.18 8.31 -2.09
C SER A 77 18.54 6.94 -2.23
N ASN A 78 17.33 6.75 -1.69
CA ASN A 78 16.64 5.45 -1.66
C ASN A 78 15.15 5.60 -1.94
N PHE A 79 14.75 6.54 -2.82
CA PHE A 79 13.35 6.71 -3.18
C PHE A 79 12.84 5.43 -3.83
N ALA A 80 11.86 4.76 -3.22
CA ALA A 80 11.28 3.55 -3.77
C ALA A 80 9.79 3.76 -4.05
N PHE A 81 9.29 3.19 -5.13
CA PHE A 81 7.86 3.23 -5.42
C PHE A 81 7.39 1.96 -6.12
N SER A 82 6.11 1.67 -5.94
CA SER A 82 5.40 0.60 -6.65
C SER A 82 4.10 1.12 -7.20
N LYS A 83 3.79 0.70 -8.43
CA LYS A 83 2.56 1.01 -9.14
C LYS A 83 1.84 -0.29 -9.46
N MET A 84 0.58 -0.38 -9.10
CA MET A 84 -0.26 -1.54 -9.38
C MET A 84 -1.58 -1.10 -10.03
N GLN A 85 -2.15 -1.99 -10.84
CA GLN A 85 -3.46 -1.80 -11.48
C GLN A 85 -4.40 -2.95 -11.13
N LEU A 86 -5.65 -2.63 -10.82
CA LEU A 86 -6.72 -3.60 -10.62
C LEU A 86 -7.89 -3.28 -11.56
N LEU A 87 -8.24 -4.21 -12.44
CA LEU A 87 -9.43 -4.10 -13.32
C LEU A 87 -10.71 -4.50 -12.56
N ASN A 88 -11.88 -4.12 -13.06
CA ASN A 88 -13.17 -4.47 -12.44
C ASN A 88 -13.38 -5.98 -12.26
N ASN A 89 -13.00 -6.77 -13.25
CA ASN A 89 -13.25 -8.21 -13.29
C ASN A 89 -12.00 -9.06 -13.02
N ASP A 90 -10.85 -8.41 -12.79
CA ASP A 90 -9.61 -9.14 -12.51
C ASP A 90 -9.55 -9.46 -11.00
N PRO A 91 -9.28 -10.73 -10.62
CA PRO A 91 -9.18 -11.12 -9.21
C PRO A 91 -7.94 -10.56 -8.52
N LEU A 92 -6.91 -10.20 -9.30
CA LEU A 92 -5.58 -9.86 -8.82
C LEU A 92 -5.07 -8.54 -9.41
N PRO A 93 -4.46 -7.68 -8.59
CA PRO A 93 -3.76 -6.51 -9.10
C PRO A 93 -2.51 -6.92 -9.90
N LYS A 94 -2.28 -6.25 -11.02
CA LYS A 94 -1.08 -6.34 -11.86
C LYS A 94 -0.06 -5.33 -11.38
N VAL A 95 1.18 -5.75 -11.20
CA VAL A 95 2.30 -4.83 -10.94
C VAL A 95 2.67 -4.18 -12.27
N LEU A 96 2.56 -2.85 -12.32
CA LEU A 96 2.84 -2.02 -13.50
C LEU A 96 4.18 -1.30 -13.41
N ASP A 97 4.67 -1.04 -12.20
CA ASP A 97 5.99 -0.48 -11.97
C ASP A 97 6.48 -0.84 -10.57
N TRP A 98 7.78 -1.03 -10.42
CA TRP A 98 8.43 -1.22 -9.12
C TRP A 98 9.91 -0.89 -9.23
N GLN A 99 10.30 0.24 -8.64
CA GLN A 99 11.63 0.80 -8.83
C GLN A 99 12.18 1.45 -7.57
N LYS A 100 13.49 1.65 -7.58
CA LYS A 100 14.24 2.43 -6.61
C LYS A 100 15.18 3.38 -7.33
N ILE A 101 15.21 4.62 -6.89
CA ILE A 101 15.90 5.73 -7.54
C ILE A 101 16.70 6.50 -6.49
N ASN A 102 17.95 6.82 -6.83
CA ASN A 102 18.67 7.89 -6.16
C ASN A 102 18.30 9.21 -6.85
N LEU A 103 17.57 10.08 -6.15
CA LEU A 103 17.02 11.32 -6.71
C LEU A 103 18.12 12.33 -7.07
N GLU A 104 19.20 12.39 -6.29
CA GLU A 104 20.35 13.25 -6.59
C GLU A 104 21.04 12.78 -7.87
N GLU A 105 21.27 11.47 -8.02
CA GLU A 105 21.88 10.92 -9.23
C GLU A 105 20.98 11.10 -10.45
N LYS A 106 19.68 10.85 -10.29
CA LYS A 106 18.69 10.94 -11.36
C LYS A 106 18.49 12.37 -11.87
N PHE A 107 18.40 13.35 -10.97
CA PHE A 107 17.99 14.72 -11.32
C PHE A 107 19.12 15.75 -11.23
N PHE A 108 20.16 15.51 -10.44
CA PHE A 108 21.36 16.36 -10.40
C PHE A 108 22.58 15.74 -11.09
N GLN A 109 22.50 14.52 -11.62
CA GLN A 109 23.56 13.87 -12.40
C GLN A 109 24.92 13.87 -11.69
N ASN A 110 24.94 13.68 -10.37
CA ASN A 110 26.14 13.75 -9.51
C ASN A 110 26.86 15.12 -9.46
N LEU A 111 26.27 16.19 -10.00
CA LEU A 111 26.88 17.53 -9.99
C LEU A 111 26.80 18.20 -8.62
N LYS A 112 25.78 17.88 -7.81
CA LYS A 112 25.59 18.42 -6.46
C LYS A 112 24.86 17.42 -5.56
N LYS A 113 25.12 17.51 -4.25
CA LYS A 113 24.29 16.87 -3.22
C LYS A 113 23.19 17.82 -2.81
N LEU A 114 21.99 17.30 -2.58
CA LEU A 114 20.85 18.04 -2.09
C LEU A 114 21.21 18.66 -0.73
N SER A 115 21.19 19.98 -0.66
CA SER A 115 21.25 20.72 0.60
C SER A 115 19.83 21.01 1.11
N LEU A 116 19.72 21.65 2.28
CA LEU A 116 18.43 22.16 2.79
C LEU A 116 18.00 23.48 2.11
N ASN A 117 18.64 23.86 1.00
CA ASN A 117 18.24 25.02 0.22
C ASN A 117 16.83 24.78 -0.39
N PRO A 118 15.86 25.67 -0.13
CA PRO A 118 14.50 25.53 -0.66
C PRO A 118 14.44 25.46 -2.19
N ALA A 119 15.30 26.20 -2.90
CA ALA A 119 15.32 26.20 -4.37
C ALA A 119 15.74 24.85 -4.92
N GLU A 120 16.79 24.24 -4.36
CA GLU A 120 17.27 22.91 -4.77
C GLU A 120 16.23 21.82 -4.48
N THR A 121 15.62 21.87 -3.29
CA THR A 121 14.61 20.88 -2.93
C THR A 121 13.36 21.03 -3.79
N SER A 122 12.92 22.26 -4.06
CA SER A 122 11.79 22.53 -4.95
C SER A 122 12.04 22.02 -6.37
N GLU A 123 13.22 22.28 -6.93
CA GLU A 123 13.63 21.80 -8.25
C GLU A 123 13.62 20.27 -8.33
N LEU A 124 14.26 19.60 -7.37
CA LEU A 124 14.33 18.14 -7.33
C LEU A 124 12.94 17.51 -7.22
N VAL A 125 12.08 18.04 -6.35
CA VAL A 125 10.73 17.49 -6.15
C VAL A 125 9.80 17.81 -7.32
N PHE A 126 10.00 18.94 -8.00
CA PHE A 126 9.31 19.23 -9.27
C PHE A 126 9.67 18.17 -10.32
N ASN A 127 10.96 17.91 -10.55
CA ASN A 127 11.41 16.90 -11.51
C ASN A 127 10.93 15.49 -11.15
N LEU A 128 10.94 15.13 -9.86
CA LEU A 128 10.33 13.89 -9.38
C LEU A 128 8.83 13.82 -9.67
N THR A 129 8.11 14.93 -9.46
CA THR A 129 6.67 15.00 -9.75
C THR A 129 6.40 14.78 -11.23
N GLU A 130 7.14 15.43 -12.13
CA GLU A 130 6.98 15.21 -13.57
C GLU A 130 7.34 13.76 -13.96
N TYR A 131 8.44 13.22 -13.43
CA TYR A 131 8.85 11.84 -13.66
C TYR A 131 7.77 10.82 -13.29
N LEU A 132 7.07 11.02 -12.16
CA LEU A 132 5.97 10.13 -11.75
C LEU A 132 4.78 10.15 -12.74
N PHE A 133 4.63 11.23 -13.52
CA PHE A 133 3.58 11.41 -14.52
C PHE A 133 3.99 10.97 -15.94
N GLU A 134 5.27 10.71 -16.20
CA GLU A 134 5.74 10.16 -17.48
C GLU A 134 5.19 8.74 -17.71
N SER A 135 5.03 7.96 -16.64
CA SER A 135 4.53 6.59 -16.74
C SER A 135 3.01 6.55 -16.93
N MET A 136 2.56 6.17 -18.12
CA MET A 136 1.15 5.87 -18.35
C MET A 136 0.78 4.48 -17.79
N PRO A 137 -0.45 4.27 -17.31
CA PRO A 137 -1.49 5.28 -17.07
C PRO A 137 -1.18 6.14 -15.84
N ILE A 138 -1.64 7.40 -15.81
CA ILE A 138 -1.54 8.24 -14.60
C ILE A 138 -2.21 7.52 -13.42
N PRO A 139 -1.59 7.46 -12.22
CA PRO A 139 -2.21 6.89 -11.03
C PRO A 139 -3.53 7.60 -10.66
N ASP A 140 -4.53 6.81 -10.29
CA ASP A 140 -5.78 7.30 -9.69
C ASP A 140 -5.58 7.66 -8.20
N MET A 141 -4.51 7.14 -7.60
CA MET A 141 -4.16 7.39 -6.22
C MET A 141 -2.63 7.38 -6.05
N PHE A 142 -2.12 8.42 -5.42
CA PHE A 142 -0.74 8.51 -4.92
C PHE A 142 -0.75 8.33 -3.41
N THR A 143 0.13 7.47 -2.90
CA THR A 143 0.30 7.24 -1.46
C THR A 143 1.75 7.48 -1.10
N ILE A 144 2.00 8.26 -0.06
CA ILE A 144 3.35 8.56 0.42
C ILE A 144 3.48 8.01 1.84
N GLU A 145 4.41 7.09 2.06
CA GLU A 145 4.75 6.61 3.40
C GLU A 145 5.28 7.76 4.26
N ARG A 146 4.70 7.91 5.45
CA ARG A 146 5.17 8.90 6.43
C ARG A 146 6.50 8.50 7.02
N GLN A 147 7.43 9.43 7.11
CA GLN A 147 8.64 9.21 7.90
C GLN A 147 8.29 8.96 9.39
N ARG A 148 8.95 7.97 9.98
CA ARG A 148 8.78 7.64 11.42
C ARG A 148 9.48 8.69 12.27
N THR A 149 8.82 9.17 13.32
CA THR A 149 9.48 10.00 14.35
C THR A 149 10.62 9.19 14.96
N ARG A 150 11.87 9.57 14.67
CA ARG A 150 13.06 8.96 15.27
C ARG A 150 13.42 9.71 16.55
N THR A 151 13.94 9.00 17.55
CA THR A 151 14.59 9.63 18.71
C THR A 151 15.83 10.38 18.21
N MET A 152 15.89 11.70 18.47
CA MET A 152 16.89 12.62 17.92
C MET A 152 18.27 12.52 18.60
N SER A 153 18.88 11.33 18.64
CA SER A 153 20.12 11.14 19.41
C SER A 153 21.42 11.46 18.65
N SER A 154 21.43 11.64 17.32
CA SER A 154 22.66 12.04 16.61
C SER A 154 22.45 13.03 15.47
N ARG A 155 23.35 14.01 15.36
CA ARG A 155 23.34 15.03 14.28
C ARG A 155 23.46 14.40 12.88
N HIS A 156 24.21 13.31 12.73
CA HIS A 156 24.37 12.60 11.45
C HIS A 156 23.07 11.96 10.94
N ILE A 157 22.12 11.71 11.83
CA ILE A 157 20.80 11.18 11.49
C ILE A 157 19.80 12.32 11.21
N LEU A 158 20.03 13.50 11.79
CA LEU A 158 19.10 14.63 11.70
C LEU A 158 18.96 15.18 10.28
N ASP A 159 20.07 15.46 9.59
CA ASP A 159 20.05 16.07 8.26
C ASP A 159 19.34 15.18 7.21
N PRO A 160 19.65 13.87 7.07
CA PRO A 160 18.90 12.99 6.17
C PRO A 160 17.41 12.88 6.51
N ILE A 161 17.04 12.83 7.80
CA ILE A 161 15.64 12.78 8.20
C ILE A 161 14.91 14.07 7.83
N LEU A 162 15.53 15.21 8.10
CA LEU A 162 14.94 16.52 7.79
C LEU A 162 14.74 16.66 6.28
N LYS A 163 15.74 16.29 5.47
CA LYS A 163 15.63 16.26 4.01
C LYS A 163 14.48 15.39 3.53
N VAL A 164 14.34 14.17 4.06
CA VAL A 164 13.23 13.27 3.70
C VAL A 164 11.88 13.84 4.12
N ASN A 165 11.78 14.46 5.29
CA ASN A 165 10.52 15.06 5.74
C ASN A 165 10.13 16.26 4.86
N ILE A 166 11.08 17.12 4.49
CA ILE A 166 10.83 18.24 3.57
C ILE A 166 10.43 17.69 2.18
N LEU A 167 11.15 16.67 1.68
CA LEU A 167 10.83 15.98 0.43
C LEU A 167 9.38 15.47 0.44
N GLU A 168 8.97 14.78 1.52
CA GLU A 168 7.61 14.26 1.71
C GLU A 168 6.56 15.37 1.61
N GLN A 169 6.75 16.47 2.35
CA GLN A 169 5.80 17.59 2.39
C GLN A 169 5.69 18.32 1.04
N ILE A 170 6.83 18.58 0.38
CA ILE A 170 6.84 19.25 -0.93
C ILE A 170 6.24 18.32 -1.99
N LEU A 171 6.53 17.01 -1.95
CA LEU A 171 5.99 16.07 -2.93
C LEU A 171 4.46 15.96 -2.80
N PHE A 172 3.96 15.85 -1.56
CA PHE A 172 2.52 15.86 -1.30
C PHE A 172 1.86 17.14 -1.85
N SER A 173 2.47 18.30 -1.57
CA SER A 173 2.01 19.60 -2.04
C SER A 173 2.02 19.69 -3.57
N ASN A 174 3.10 19.25 -4.23
CA ASN A 174 3.22 19.29 -5.68
C ASN A 174 2.17 18.42 -6.38
N LEU A 175 1.92 17.20 -5.86
CA LEU A 175 0.88 16.32 -6.39
C LEU A 175 -0.51 16.93 -6.25
N GLU A 176 -0.86 17.47 -5.09
CA GLU A 176 -2.13 18.18 -4.86
C GLU A 176 -2.28 19.41 -5.76
N ASN A 177 -1.22 20.21 -5.85
CA ASN A 177 -1.22 21.46 -6.60
C ASN A 177 -1.28 21.22 -8.11
N LYS A 178 -0.58 20.22 -8.64
CA LYS A 178 -0.66 19.85 -10.06
C LYS A 178 -2.09 19.52 -10.47
N MET A 179 -2.85 18.80 -9.64
CA MET A 179 -4.27 18.56 -9.88
C MET A 179 -5.08 19.87 -9.83
N LYS A 180 -4.91 20.67 -8.77
CA LYS A 180 -5.67 21.92 -8.57
C LYS A 180 -5.44 22.93 -9.71
N TYR A 181 -4.19 23.09 -10.15
CA TYR A 181 -3.85 24.04 -11.21
C TYR A 181 -4.30 23.54 -12.58
N THR A 182 -4.01 22.29 -12.95
CA THR A 182 -4.45 21.73 -14.24
C THR A 182 -5.98 21.77 -14.40
N ASN A 183 -6.72 21.58 -13.32
CA ASN A 183 -8.19 21.62 -13.33
C ASN A 183 -8.80 23.03 -13.39
N LYS A 184 -8.00 24.08 -13.16
CA LYS A 184 -8.41 25.48 -13.33
C LYS A 184 -8.21 25.99 -14.75
N ILE A 185 -7.32 25.36 -15.52
CA ILE A 185 -7.06 25.78 -16.90
C ILE A 185 -8.29 25.41 -17.76
N PRO A 186 -8.88 26.37 -18.49
CA PRO A 186 -9.95 26.06 -19.43
C PRO A 186 -9.46 25.14 -20.56
N ASN A 187 -10.34 24.28 -21.08
CA ASN A 187 -10.07 23.41 -22.22
C ASN A 187 -8.98 22.33 -22.02
N THR A 188 -8.50 22.10 -20.80
CA THR A 188 -7.60 20.98 -20.48
C THR A 188 -8.36 19.79 -19.90
N SER A 189 -7.89 18.58 -20.21
CA SER A 189 -8.39 17.35 -19.60
C SER A 189 -8.19 17.41 -18.09
N LYS A 190 -9.28 17.25 -17.33
CA LYS A 190 -9.22 17.30 -15.87
C LYS A 190 -8.45 16.10 -15.31
N LEU A 191 -7.47 16.38 -14.46
CA LEU A 191 -6.80 15.37 -13.64
C LEU A 191 -7.71 14.97 -12.47
N ARG A 192 -7.85 13.66 -12.25
CA ARG A 192 -8.67 13.09 -11.17
C ARG A 192 -7.92 11.98 -10.46
N TYR A 193 -7.16 12.36 -9.44
CA TYR A 193 -6.51 11.41 -8.55
C TYR A 193 -6.59 11.88 -7.10
N MET A 194 -6.32 10.97 -6.19
CA MET A 194 -6.23 11.26 -4.76
C MET A 194 -4.77 11.22 -4.31
N VAL A 195 -4.38 12.11 -3.42
CA VAL A 195 -3.08 12.07 -2.75
C VAL A 195 -3.34 11.77 -1.28
N CYS A 196 -2.72 10.71 -0.75
CA CYS A 196 -2.89 10.34 0.64
C CYS A 196 -1.56 10.06 1.33
N SER A 197 -1.56 10.33 2.63
CA SER A 197 -0.49 9.90 3.51
C SER A 197 -0.74 8.47 3.97
N SER A 198 0.30 7.65 3.95
CA SER A 198 0.27 6.24 4.33
C SER A 198 1.00 6.04 5.64
N ASP A 199 0.35 5.34 6.58
CA ASP A 199 0.92 5.09 7.91
C ASP A 199 1.74 3.77 7.88
N PRO A 200 3.06 3.82 8.17
CA PRO A 200 3.91 2.63 8.22
C PRO A 200 3.40 1.57 9.20
N HIS A 201 2.84 1.98 10.35
CA HIS A 201 2.37 1.07 11.37
C HIS A 201 1.11 0.34 10.93
N ARG A 202 0.24 0.99 10.15
CA ARG A 202 -0.98 0.39 9.60
C ARG A 202 -0.66 -0.68 8.56
N MET A 203 0.23 -0.38 7.61
CA MET A 203 0.72 -1.37 6.63
C MET A 203 1.41 -2.53 7.35
N THR A 204 2.33 -2.23 8.27
CA THR A 204 3.07 -3.26 9.00
C THR A 204 2.14 -4.13 9.83
N SER A 205 1.15 -3.56 10.52
CA SER A 205 0.19 -4.31 11.34
C SER A 205 -0.70 -5.23 10.50
N TYR A 206 -1.08 -4.78 9.30
CA TYR A 206 -1.86 -5.59 8.36
C TYR A 206 -1.09 -6.83 7.89
N TRP A 207 0.18 -6.64 7.50
CA TRP A 207 1.01 -7.71 6.94
C TRP A 207 1.78 -8.55 7.96
N CYS A 208 1.96 -8.06 9.19
CA CYS A 208 2.71 -8.71 10.25
C CYS A 208 1.87 -8.83 11.52
N ILE A 209 0.90 -9.74 11.52
CA ILE A 209 0.01 -9.98 12.66
C ILE A 209 0.84 -10.65 13.79
N PRO A 210 0.83 -10.09 15.02
CA PRO A 210 1.45 -10.75 16.16
C PRO A 210 0.88 -12.16 16.36
N ARG A 211 1.73 -13.14 16.69
CA ARG A 211 1.24 -14.45 17.15
C ARG A 211 0.55 -14.22 18.49
N GLU A 212 -0.63 -14.80 18.69
CA GLU A 212 -1.16 -14.97 20.04
C GLU A 212 -0.13 -15.79 20.81
N GLU A 213 0.39 -15.23 21.91
CA GLU A 213 1.34 -15.93 22.77
C GLU A 213 0.67 -17.20 23.26
N THR A 214 1.12 -18.36 22.79
CA THR A 214 0.89 -19.58 23.54
C THR A 214 1.61 -19.40 24.88
N PRO A 215 0.93 -19.60 26.04
CA PRO A 215 1.51 -19.33 27.36
C PRO A 215 2.82 -20.06 27.67
N THR A 216 3.19 -21.06 26.86
CA THR A 216 4.35 -21.93 27.06
C THR A 216 5.60 -21.53 26.27
N SER A 217 5.58 -20.49 25.43
CA SER A 217 6.80 -19.99 24.77
C SER A 217 7.34 -18.74 25.44
N SER A 218 8.56 -18.88 25.97
CA SER A 218 9.30 -17.92 26.77
C SER A 218 9.43 -16.53 26.12
N LYS A 219 9.47 -15.51 26.99
CA LYS A 219 9.43 -14.05 26.79
C LYS A 219 10.46 -13.41 25.82
N LYS A 220 10.99 -14.11 24.81
CA LYS A 220 11.96 -13.58 23.83
C LYS A 220 11.51 -13.60 22.36
N LEU A 221 10.36 -14.21 22.00
CA LEU A 221 9.86 -14.12 20.60
C LEU A 221 9.12 -12.81 20.25
N LYS A 222 9.02 -11.86 21.20
CA LYS A 222 8.17 -10.66 21.06
C LYS A 222 8.67 -9.57 20.10
N SER A 223 9.90 -9.57 19.59
CA SER A 223 10.43 -8.34 18.95
C SER A 223 10.67 -8.37 17.43
N ASN A 224 10.76 -9.52 16.76
CA ASN A 224 11.26 -9.53 15.37
C ASN A 224 10.20 -9.72 14.26
N LYS A 225 8.90 -9.83 14.58
CA LYS A 225 7.86 -9.95 13.52
C LYS A 225 7.59 -8.65 12.75
N HIS A 226 7.80 -7.50 13.38
CA HIS A 226 7.81 -6.19 12.70
C HIS A 226 9.17 -5.86 12.06
N SER A 227 10.10 -6.83 11.99
CA SER A 227 11.43 -6.58 11.45
C SER A 227 11.38 -6.29 9.94
N LYS A 228 12.42 -5.61 9.46
CA LYS A 228 12.61 -5.38 8.03
C LYS A 228 12.74 -6.70 7.26
N ASP A 229 13.39 -7.69 7.86
CA ASP A 229 13.62 -9.01 7.26
C ASP A 229 12.31 -9.77 7.02
N SER A 230 11.36 -9.73 7.96
CA SER A 230 10.07 -10.42 7.80
C SER A 230 9.28 -9.86 6.62
N ARG A 231 9.32 -8.54 6.38
CA ARG A 231 8.65 -7.88 5.25
C ARG A 231 9.32 -8.23 3.93
N ILE A 232 10.65 -8.24 3.87
CA ILE A 232 11.39 -8.70 2.69
C ILE A 232 11.03 -10.15 2.37
N LYS A 233 11.01 -11.05 3.36
CA LYS A 233 10.62 -12.46 3.19
C LYS A 233 9.18 -12.62 2.71
N LEU A 234 8.25 -11.84 3.27
CA LEU A 234 6.86 -11.82 2.83
C LEU A 234 6.75 -11.44 1.36
N VAL A 235 7.41 -10.36 0.93
CA VAL A 235 7.40 -9.95 -0.49
C VAL A 235 7.99 -11.05 -1.36
N LYS A 236 9.16 -11.63 -0.99
CA LYS A 236 9.74 -12.76 -1.73
C LYS A 236 8.76 -13.93 -1.87
N LYS A 237 8.02 -14.27 -0.81
CA LYS A 237 6.99 -15.32 -0.87
C LYS A 237 5.86 -14.96 -1.83
N ILE A 238 5.35 -13.73 -1.77
CA ILE A 238 4.31 -13.23 -2.69
C ILE A 238 4.80 -13.33 -4.15
N LEU A 239 6.04 -12.93 -4.42
CA LEU A 239 6.65 -13.07 -5.76
C LEU A 239 6.73 -14.53 -6.18
N SER A 240 7.27 -15.41 -5.34
CA SER A 240 7.39 -16.85 -5.63
C SER A 240 6.04 -17.48 -5.92
N THR A 241 5.05 -17.25 -5.07
CA THR A 241 3.68 -17.75 -5.23
C THR A 241 3.05 -17.25 -6.53
N SER A 242 3.25 -15.98 -6.89
CA SER A 242 2.71 -15.42 -8.14
C SER A 242 3.20 -16.12 -9.41
N ILE A 243 4.39 -16.74 -9.38
CA ILE A 243 4.98 -17.45 -10.51
C ILE A 243 4.72 -18.96 -10.43
N LEU A 244 4.85 -19.56 -9.24
CA LEU A 244 4.76 -21.01 -9.05
C LEU A 244 3.32 -21.53 -9.12
N GLU A 245 2.33 -20.75 -8.68
CA GLU A 245 0.92 -21.16 -8.70
C GLU A 245 0.25 -20.92 -10.06
N GLY A 246 0.96 -20.31 -11.02
CA GLY A 246 0.50 -20.11 -12.40
C GLY A 246 -0.86 -19.38 -12.50
N ASN A 247 -1.75 -19.94 -13.32
CA ASN A 247 -3.13 -19.46 -13.49
C ASN A 247 -4.11 -20.06 -12.45
N SER A 248 -3.62 -20.85 -11.49
CA SER A 248 -4.49 -21.38 -10.44
C SER A 248 -5.05 -20.20 -9.63
N THR A 249 -6.37 -20.17 -9.43
CA THR A 249 -7.06 -19.26 -8.49
C THR A 249 -6.79 -19.68 -7.04
N SER A 250 -5.53 -19.96 -6.73
CA SER A 250 -5.10 -20.29 -5.39
C SER A 250 -5.30 -19.08 -4.49
N SER A 251 -5.79 -19.35 -3.27
CA SER A 251 -6.11 -18.32 -2.28
C SER A 251 -4.90 -17.51 -1.78
N THR A 252 -3.69 -17.94 -2.12
CA THR A 252 -2.41 -17.32 -1.71
C THR A 252 -1.81 -16.39 -2.76
N LYS A 253 -2.25 -16.46 -4.03
CA LYS A 253 -1.81 -15.53 -5.08
C LYS A 253 -2.40 -14.14 -4.82
N LEU A 254 -1.54 -13.13 -4.65
CA LEU A 254 -1.97 -11.76 -4.33
C LEU A 254 -1.76 -10.76 -5.46
N VAL A 255 -0.86 -11.05 -6.40
CA VAL A 255 -0.49 -10.15 -7.49
C VAL A 255 -0.19 -10.92 -8.77
N GLU A 256 -0.19 -10.21 -9.89
CA GLU A 256 0.30 -10.70 -11.16
C GLU A 256 1.45 -9.84 -11.68
N PHE A 257 2.50 -10.51 -12.18
CA PHE A 257 3.60 -9.87 -12.89
C PHE A 257 3.48 -10.13 -14.37
N ILE A 258 3.57 -9.06 -15.15
CA ILE A 258 3.57 -9.09 -16.61
C ILE A 258 4.97 -8.86 -17.18
N GLY A 259 5.18 -9.32 -18.42
CA GLY A 259 6.37 -9.01 -19.21
C GLY A 259 7.69 -9.39 -18.53
N VAL A 260 8.62 -8.44 -18.51
CA VAL A 260 10.01 -8.65 -18.09
C VAL A 260 10.12 -9.12 -16.65
N TRP A 261 9.27 -8.63 -15.73
CA TRP A 261 9.33 -9.05 -14.33
C TRP A 261 8.98 -10.53 -14.14
N ASN A 262 8.02 -11.06 -14.90
CA ASN A 262 7.68 -12.49 -14.82
C ASN A 262 8.91 -13.35 -15.12
N ASN A 263 9.62 -13.02 -16.20
CA ASN A 263 10.83 -13.72 -16.62
C ASN A 263 11.97 -13.55 -15.61
N ARG A 264 12.18 -12.34 -15.07
CA ARG A 264 13.24 -12.08 -14.08
C ARG A 264 12.99 -12.83 -12.77
N ILE A 265 11.76 -12.81 -12.25
CA ILE A 265 11.40 -13.56 -11.03
C ILE A 265 11.56 -15.07 -11.29
N ARG A 266 11.04 -15.59 -12.40
CA ARG A 266 11.19 -17.00 -12.77
C ARG A 266 12.66 -17.42 -12.84
N ASN A 267 13.50 -16.63 -13.49
CA ASN A 267 14.95 -16.88 -13.58
C ASN A 267 15.65 -16.83 -12.22
N ALA A 268 15.23 -15.93 -11.33
CA ALA A 268 15.77 -15.84 -9.98
C ALA A 268 15.41 -17.09 -9.15
N LEU A 269 14.19 -17.58 -9.29
CA LEU A 269 13.70 -18.79 -8.61
C LEU A 269 14.38 -20.07 -9.09
N THR A 270 14.72 -20.17 -10.38
CA THR A 270 15.38 -21.37 -10.93
C THR A 270 16.88 -21.39 -10.66
N LYS A 271 17.56 -20.23 -10.68
CA LYS A 271 19.02 -20.15 -10.55
C LYS A 271 19.53 -20.17 -9.10
N LYS A 272 18.75 -19.68 -8.13
CA LYS A 272 19.20 -19.52 -6.75
C LYS A 272 18.11 -19.97 -5.77
N LYS A 273 18.50 -20.66 -4.68
CA LYS A 273 17.60 -20.98 -3.57
C LYS A 273 17.04 -19.72 -2.88
N SER A 274 17.79 -18.61 -2.92
CA SER A 274 17.35 -17.30 -2.46
C SER A 274 17.81 -16.20 -3.41
N PHE A 275 16.97 -15.18 -3.60
CA PHE A 275 17.25 -14.03 -4.45
C PHE A 275 17.11 -12.73 -3.63
N LYS A 276 17.72 -11.64 -4.10
CA LYS A 276 17.48 -10.29 -3.58
C LYS A 276 16.45 -9.58 -4.44
N LEU A 277 15.65 -8.69 -3.85
CA LEU A 277 14.67 -7.90 -4.61
C LEU A 277 15.38 -6.96 -5.58
N CYS A 278 16.49 -6.35 -5.15
CA CYS A 278 17.35 -5.53 -6.02
C CYS A 278 17.88 -6.29 -7.25
N ASP A 279 18.12 -7.60 -7.15
CA ASP A 279 18.58 -8.42 -8.28
C ASP A 279 17.47 -8.61 -9.32
N ILE A 280 16.22 -8.82 -8.88
CA ILE A 280 15.06 -9.00 -9.77
C ILE A 280 14.74 -7.73 -10.54
N LEU A 281 14.92 -6.57 -9.91
CA LEU A 281 14.65 -5.28 -10.54
C LEU A 281 15.80 -4.80 -11.43
N GLU A 282 16.94 -5.52 -11.47
CA GLU A 282 18.18 -5.10 -12.15
C GLU A 282 18.57 -3.67 -11.77
N ILE A 283 18.39 -3.36 -10.49
CA ILE A 283 18.72 -2.06 -9.93
C ILE A 283 20.24 -1.86 -10.03
N GLN A 284 20.65 -0.90 -10.87
CA GLN A 284 22.04 -0.53 -11.11
C GLN A 284 22.69 0.02 -9.83
N ASP A 285 24.02 -0.06 -9.73
CA ASP A 285 24.77 0.36 -8.53
C ASP A 285 24.68 1.88 -8.26
N ASN A 286 24.29 2.69 -9.25
CA ASN A 286 24.04 4.14 -9.18
C ASN A 286 22.63 4.50 -8.65
N SER A 287 21.83 3.52 -8.24
CA SER A 287 20.49 3.75 -7.67
C SER A 287 20.52 3.97 -6.14
N GLY A 288 21.71 4.07 -5.55
CA GLY A 288 21.93 4.16 -4.12
C GLY A 288 22.23 2.80 -3.47
N VAL A 289 22.06 2.72 -2.14
CA VAL A 289 22.43 1.51 -1.39
C VAL A 289 21.47 0.37 -1.74
N ARG A 290 22.00 -0.79 -2.16
CA ARG A 290 21.22 -2.00 -2.51
C ARG A 290 20.55 -2.63 -1.27
N LYS A 291 19.48 -2.01 -0.83
CA LYS A 291 18.64 -2.39 0.30
C LYS A 291 17.27 -2.86 -0.18
N ASP A 292 16.92 -4.09 0.18
CA ASP A 292 15.65 -4.71 -0.18
C ASP A 292 14.47 -4.18 0.67
N ASP A 293 14.70 -3.52 1.81
CA ASP A 293 13.61 -3.09 2.70
C ASP A 293 12.77 -1.95 2.11
N ASP A 294 13.38 -0.94 1.48
CA ASP A 294 12.64 0.18 0.86
C ASP A 294 11.75 -0.33 -0.31
N LEU A 295 12.25 -1.32 -1.06
CA LEU A 295 11.52 -2.00 -2.12
C LEU A 295 10.34 -2.81 -1.55
N ALA A 296 10.58 -3.54 -0.46
CA ALA A 296 9.54 -4.31 0.18
C ALA A 296 8.44 -3.41 0.76
N ASP A 297 8.81 -2.29 1.36
CA ASP A 297 7.88 -1.38 2.03
C ASP A 297 6.99 -0.66 1.01
N SER A 298 7.57 -0.09 -0.05
CA SER A 298 6.79 0.52 -1.16
C SER A 298 5.83 -0.48 -1.84
N PHE A 299 6.26 -1.73 -2.05
CA PHE A 299 5.42 -2.80 -2.60
C PHE A 299 4.25 -3.15 -1.68
N LEU A 300 4.53 -3.39 -0.40
CA LEU A 300 3.51 -3.77 0.58
C LEU A 300 2.53 -2.62 0.84
N HIS A 301 2.97 -1.37 0.78
CA HIS A 301 2.08 -0.22 0.84
C HIS A 301 1.11 -0.16 -0.33
N CYS A 302 1.59 -0.38 -1.56
CA CYS A 302 0.71 -0.44 -2.73
C CYS A 302 -0.28 -1.61 -2.64
N LEU A 303 0.21 -2.80 -2.27
CA LEU A 303 -0.63 -3.99 -2.15
C LEU A 303 -1.66 -3.88 -1.03
N SER A 304 -1.31 -3.22 0.09
CA SER A 304 -2.25 -2.96 1.19
C SER A 304 -3.50 -2.24 0.70
N TRP A 305 -3.33 -1.16 -0.06
CA TRP A 305 -4.46 -0.40 -0.60
C TRP A 305 -5.31 -1.21 -1.58
N MET A 306 -4.68 -2.01 -2.43
CA MET A 306 -5.39 -2.93 -3.32
C MET A 306 -6.23 -3.94 -2.54
N GLU A 307 -5.66 -4.52 -1.49
CA GLU A 307 -6.36 -5.50 -0.67
C GLU A 307 -7.49 -4.86 0.16
N TRP A 308 -7.28 -3.67 0.74
CA TRP A 308 -8.33 -2.95 1.46
C TRP A 308 -9.51 -2.59 0.55
N LEU A 309 -9.23 -2.14 -0.68
CA LEU A 309 -10.27 -1.87 -1.68
C LEU A 309 -11.05 -3.14 -2.03
N LYS A 310 -10.36 -4.24 -2.34
CA LYS A 310 -11.00 -5.55 -2.64
C LYS A 310 -11.86 -6.04 -1.48
N ASN A 311 -11.34 -5.95 -0.26
CA ASN A 311 -12.09 -6.37 0.92
C ASN A 311 -13.36 -5.52 1.11
N TYR A 312 -13.26 -4.20 0.88
CA TYR A 312 -14.42 -3.31 0.91
C TYR A 312 -15.44 -3.61 -0.20
N GLU A 313 -15.00 -3.95 -1.40
CA GLU A 313 -15.86 -4.42 -2.49
C GLU A 313 -16.63 -5.69 -2.08
N SER A 314 -15.94 -6.70 -1.52
CA SER A 314 -16.60 -7.91 -1.02
C SER A 314 -17.61 -7.63 0.09
N ILE A 315 -17.28 -6.75 1.04
CA ILE A 315 -18.22 -6.34 2.10
C ILE A 315 -19.46 -5.67 1.49
N THR A 316 -19.26 -4.82 0.48
CA THR A 316 -20.34 -4.12 -0.21
C THR A 316 -21.26 -5.10 -0.96
N GLU A 317 -20.70 -6.14 -1.57
CA GLU A 317 -21.48 -7.20 -2.23
C GLU A 317 -22.31 -7.99 -1.23
N LEU A 318 -21.73 -8.37 -0.09
CA LEU A 318 -22.45 -9.08 0.99
C LEU A 318 -23.64 -8.26 1.51
N LEU A 319 -23.46 -6.95 1.71
CA LEU A 319 -24.50 -6.03 2.17
C LEU A 319 -25.58 -5.71 1.12
N ASN A 320 -25.27 -5.87 -0.17
CA ASN A 320 -26.24 -5.70 -1.26
C ASN A 320 -26.96 -7.00 -1.64
N SER A 321 -26.63 -8.13 -1.01
CA SER A 321 -27.27 -9.42 -1.28
C SER A 321 -28.76 -9.38 -0.94
N LYS A 322 -29.57 -10.27 -1.56
CA LYS A 322 -31.03 -10.36 -1.30
C LYS A 322 -31.38 -11.02 0.05
N THR A 323 -30.40 -11.26 0.93
CA THR A 323 -30.61 -11.95 2.21
C THR A 323 -31.14 -10.99 3.30
N LEU A 324 -31.69 -11.54 4.39
CA LEU A 324 -32.12 -10.76 5.54
C LEU A 324 -30.94 -9.96 6.15
N VAL A 325 -31.19 -8.72 6.57
CA VAL A 325 -30.14 -7.80 7.07
C VAL A 325 -29.29 -8.40 8.20
N LYS A 326 -29.90 -9.13 9.15
CA LYS A 326 -29.16 -9.80 10.23
C LYS A 326 -28.18 -10.85 9.68
N THR A 327 -28.58 -11.57 8.63
CA THR A 327 -27.73 -12.55 7.95
C THR A 327 -26.58 -11.86 7.23
N GLN A 328 -26.85 -10.74 6.55
CA GLN A 328 -25.82 -9.94 5.88
C GLN A 328 -24.72 -9.48 6.84
N PHE A 329 -25.10 -8.96 8.02
CA PHE A 329 -24.13 -8.49 9.02
C PHE A 329 -23.28 -9.65 9.57
N GLY A 330 -23.90 -10.82 9.80
CA GLY A 330 -23.18 -12.04 10.17
C GLY A 330 -22.13 -12.43 9.13
N GLN A 331 -22.50 -12.44 7.85
CA GLN A 331 -21.62 -12.78 6.73
C GLN A 331 -20.45 -11.80 6.59
N VAL A 332 -20.67 -10.50 6.82
CA VAL A 332 -19.58 -9.49 6.80
C VAL A 332 -18.52 -9.79 7.85
N PHE A 333 -18.91 -10.14 9.07
CA PHE A 333 -17.94 -10.44 10.14
C PHE A 333 -17.28 -11.80 9.97
N GLU A 334 -17.99 -12.80 9.45
CA GLU A 334 -17.41 -14.07 9.05
C GLU A 334 -16.35 -13.88 7.94
N PHE A 335 -16.65 -13.06 6.93
CA PHE A 335 -15.69 -12.68 5.90
C PHE A 335 -14.45 -12.02 6.50
N CYS A 336 -14.64 -11.06 7.42
CA CYS A 336 -13.52 -10.37 8.06
C CYS A 336 -12.62 -11.34 8.83
N GLU A 337 -13.21 -12.25 9.61
CA GLU A 337 -12.44 -13.24 10.38
C GLU A 337 -11.69 -14.20 9.45
N ASN A 338 -12.36 -14.72 8.41
CA ASN A 338 -11.72 -15.57 7.41
C ASN A 338 -10.55 -14.86 6.72
N LYS A 339 -10.65 -13.56 6.45
CA LYS A 339 -9.55 -12.78 5.87
C LYS A 339 -8.37 -12.65 6.83
N VAL A 340 -8.63 -12.39 8.11
CA VAL A 340 -7.59 -12.36 9.16
C VAL A 340 -6.87 -13.70 9.25
N GLN A 341 -7.60 -14.82 9.24
CA GLN A 341 -7.01 -16.17 9.29
C GLN A 341 -6.16 -16.48 8.05
N LYS A 342 -6.61 -16.10 6.85
CA LYS A 342 -5.82 -16.23 5.62
C LYS A 342 -4.50 -15.46 5.68
N LEU A 343 -4.52 -14.24 6.22
CA LEU A 343 -3.29 -13.44 6.40
C LEU A 343 -2.36 -14.05 7.45
N LYS A 344 -2.90 -14.57 8.57
CA LYS A 344 -2.12 -15.33 9.57
C LYS A 344 -1.47 -16.58 8.94
N PHE A 345 -2.20 -17.29 8.07
CA PHE A 345 -1.68 -18.45 7.35
C PHE A 345 -0.54 -18.07 6.39
N LEU A 346 -0.75 -17.06 5.56
CA LEU A 346 0.30 -16.52 4.66
C LEU A 346 1.55 -16.15 5.48
N GLN A 347 1.37 -15.57 6.66
CA GLN A 347 2.50 -15.22 7.53
C GLN A 347 3.25 -16.42 8.10
N ASN A 348 2.55 -17.50 8.45
CA ASN A 348 3.18 -18.68 8.99
C ASN A 348 3.96 -19.45 7.91
N THR A 349 3.50 -19.43 6.65
CA THR A 349 4.19 -20.13 5.56
C THR A 349 5.57 -19.56 5.22
N TYR A 350 5.82 -18.25 5.38
CA TYR A 350 7.15 -17.66 5.11
C TYR A 350 8.10 -17.66 6.31
N ASN A 351 7.61 -17.80 7.55
CA ASN A 351 8.48 -17.86 8.73
C ASN A 351 9.12 -19.25 8.93
N ASN A 352 8.65 -20.25 8.18
CA ASN A 352 9.16 -21.62 8.22
C ASN A 352 10.12 -21.94 7.05
N ASP A 353 10.25 -21.03 6.07
CA ASP A 353 11.24 -21.07 4.98
C ASP A 353 12.47 -20.24 5.38
#